data_AF-A0A421CLK1-F1
#
_entry.id   AF-A0A421CLK1-F1
#
_cell.length_a   1.000
_cell.length_b   1.000
_cell.length_c   1.000
_cell.angle_alpha   90.00
_cell.angle_beta   90.00
_cell.angle_gamma   90.00
#
_symmetry.space_group_name_H-M   'P 1'
#
loop_
_entity.id
_entity.type
_entity.pdbx_description
1 polymer ?
#
loop_
_entity_poly.entity_id
_entity_poly.type
_entity_poly.pdbx_seq_one_letter_code
_entity_poly.pdbx_strand_id
1 'polypeptide(L)'
;MNYSELYIVKELVDLVNIPSPSGFTDSIIVYLDSELKRLGFSPRRTRKGALVVEIGGRGNPIVLAAHVDTLGAMVKSLKPNGRLEITNVGGFTMNSIENENCIIHSKTGKTFSGTIQSISPSVHVFENARSLERKIANMEIRVDEELKNAEDLQKLGIEAGDFVSFDPRANVTKNGFVKSRHLDDKASVAVLLDFARRVSEGKVTCSRKTYLFFSNYEEVGHGASAAMPDDSEEIISVDMGAVGDTLGTDEYVVSICAKDSGGPYDSTVVRSLIETAKRVGADYSVDIYPFYGSDVEASLRAGYDVRFGLIGPGVEASHGYERTHYKALENTLKLIEGYIGN
;
A
#
# COMPACT_ATOMS: atom_id res chain seq x y z
N MET A 1 -1.07 -25.44 9.67
CA MET A 1 -1.26 -24.75 8.38
C MET A 1 0.05 -24.06 8.04
N ASN A 2 0.58 -24.23 6.83
CA ASN A 2 1.78 -23.51 6.42
C ASN A 2 1.35 -22.18 5.78
N TYR A 3 1.31 -21.11 6.58
CA TYR A 3 0.77 -19.82 6.11
C TYR A 3 1.54 -19.24 4.92
N SER A 4 2.85 -19.49 4.81
CA SER A 4 3.66 -19.01 3.68
C SER A 4 3.31 -19.67 2.34
N GLU A 5 2.60 -20.80 2.35
CA GLU A 5 2.15 -21.49 1.13
C GLU A 5 0.75 -21.08 0.69
N LEU A 6 0.02 -20.31 1.52
CA LEU A 6 -1.29 -19.80 1.14
C LEU A 6 -1.12 -18.74 0.05
N TYR A 7 -1.91 -18.84 -1.01
CA TYR A 7 -1.81 -17.97 -2.19
C TYR A 7 -1.74 -16.49 -1.80
N ILE A 8 -2.70 -16.02 -1.00
CA ILE A 8 -2.79 -14.62 -0.57
C ILE A 8 -1.54 -14.14 0.19
N VAL A 9 -0.92 -15.01 1.00
CA VAL A 9 0.28 -14.67 1.79
C VAL A 9 1.52 -14.68 0.89
N LYS A 10 1.64 -15.66 -0.01
CA LYS A 10 2.71 -15.69 -1.00
C LYS A 10 2.66 -14.44 -1.89
N GLU A 11 1.47 -14.11 -2.38
CA GLU A 11 1.25 -12.94 -3.22
C GLU A 11 1.60 -11.65 -2.48
N LEU A 12 1.16 -11.51 -1.23
CA LEU A 12 1.55 -10.38 -0.38
C LEU A 12 3.07 -10.26 -0.24
N VAL A 13 3.77 -11.36 0.02
CA VAL A 13 5.23 -11.37 0.11
C VAL A 13 5.88 -10.99 -1.22
N ASP A 14 5.38 -11.50 -2.34
CA ASP A 14 5.90 -11.14 -3.67
C ASP A 14 5.69 -9.63 -3.93
N LEU A 15 4.51 -9.09 -3.62
CA LEU A 15 4.14 -7.68 -3.79
C LEU A 15 4.96 -6.70 -2.94
N VAL A 16 5.18 -6.96 -1.65
CA VAL A 16 5.97 -6.05 -0.78
C VAL A 16 7.44 -6.00 -1.18
N ASN A 17 7.94 -7.04 -1.85
CA ASN A 17 9.31 -7.10 -2.35
C ASN A 17 9.51 -6.39 -3.70
N ILE A 18 8.45 -5.87 -4.33
CA ILE A 18 8.54 -5.07 -5.55
C ILE A 18 8.58 -3.58 -5.16
N PRO A 19 9.73 -2.88 -5.35
CA PRO A 19 9.83 -1.46 -5.10
C PRO A 19 8.77 -0.68 -5.87
N SER A 20 8.01 0.13 -5.15
CA SER A 20 6.92 0.92 -5.73
C SER A 20 6.62 2.23 -5.00
N PRO A 21 7.63 3.06 -4.59
CA PRO A 21 7.35 4.39 -4.08
C PRO A 21 6.39 5.18 -4.99
N SER A 22 5.53 6.04 -4.45
CA SER A 22 4.60 6.84 -5.28
C SER A 22 5.33 7.59 -6.39
N GLY A 23 4.90 7.37 -7.63
CA GLY A 23 5.58 7.87 -8.84
C GLY A 23 6.64 6.94 -9.45
N PHE A 24 6.95 5.82 -8.81
CA PHE A 24 7.86 4.76 -9.28
C PHE A 24 7.19 3.38 -9.25
N THR A 25 5.98 3.28 -9.82
CA THR A 25 5.11 2.09 -9.70
C THR A 25 5.08 1.18 -10.93
N ASP A 26 5.89 1.45 -11.96
CA ASP A 26 5.84 0.74 -13.24
C ASP A 26 6.04 -0.78 -13.07
N SER A 27 7.07 -1.19 -12.33
CA SER A 27 7.39 -2.60 -12.10
C SER A 27 6.24 -3.39 -11.47
N ILE A 28 5.57 -2.83 -10.46
CA ILE A 28 4.44 -3.51 -9.81
C ILE A 28 3.19 -3.51 -10.69
N ILE A 29 2.96 -2.46 -11.48
CA ILE A 29 1.85 -2.43 -12.44
C ILE A 29 2.06 -3.49 -13.54
N VAL A 30 3.29 -3.65 -14.04
CA VAL A 30 3.63 -4.70 -15.02
C VAL A 30 3.44 -6.10 -14.43
N TYR A 31 3.83 -6.30 -13.16
CA TYR A 31 3.59 -7.53 -12.43
C TYR A 31 2.08 -7.85 -12.36
N LEU A 32 1.27 -6.90 -11.88
CA LEU A 32 -0.19 -7.06 -11.75
C LEU A 32 -0.88 -7.30 -13.11
N ASP A 33 -0.48 -6.56 -14.15
CA ASP A 33 -0.99 -6.74 -15.51
C ASP A 33 -0.73 -8.17 -16.01
N SER A 34 0.47 -8.69 -15.75
CA SER A 34 0.85 -10.06 -16.12
C SER A 34 0.06 -11.11 -15.35
N GLU A 35 -0.09 -10.93 -14.04
CA GLU A 35 -0.85 -11.86 -13.18
C GLU A 35 -2.34 -11.89 -13.54
N LEU A 36 -2.96 -10.73 -13.75
CA LEU A 36 -4.37 -10.66 -14.17
C LEU A 36 -4.60 -11.27 -15.55
N LYS A 37 -3.68 -11.08 -16.51
CA LYS A 37 -3.72 -11.74 -17.82
C LYS A 37 -3.56 -13.25 -17.70
N ARG A 38 -2.70 -13.73 -16.79
CA ARG A 38 -2.53 -15.16 -16.50
C ARG A 38 -3.81 -15.78 -15.95
N LEU A 39 -4.61 -15.00 -15.22
CA LEU A 39 -5.95 -15.37 -14.74
C LEU A 39 -7.05 -15.25 -15.83
N GLY A 40 -6.71 -14.86 -17.05
CA GLY A 40 -7.66 -14.76 -18.17
C GLY A 40 -8.44 -13.45 -18.24
N PHE A 41 -8.06 -12.44 -17.46
CA PHE A 41 -8.67 -11.11 -17.52
C PHE A 41 -7.95 -10.21 -18.53
N SER A 42 -8.58 -9.08 -18.87
CA SER A 42 -8.05 -8.08 -19.80
C SER A 42 -7.85 -6.74 -19.08
N PRO A 43 -6.81 -6.59 -18.26
CA PRO A 43 -6.51 -5.33 -17.58
C PRO A 43 -6.13 -4.23 -18.57
N ARG A 44 -6.47 -3.00 -18.21
CA ARG A 44 -6.16 -1.78 -18.96
C ARG A 44 -5.38 -0.83 -18.07
N ARG A 45 -4.19 -0.44 -18.52
CA ARG A 45 -3.40 0.62 -17.88
C ARG A 45 -3.97 2.00 -18.22
N THR A 46 -4.05 2.86 -17.22
CA THR A 46 -4.49 4.26 -17.37
C THR A 46 -3.33 5.17 -17.78
N ARG A 47 -3.62 6.41 -18.18
CA ARG A 47 -2.58 7.41 -18.49
C ARG A 47 -1.70 7.76 -17.28
N LYS A 48 -2.25 7.71 -16.06
CA LYS A 48 -1.50 7.96 -14.81
C LYS A 48 -0.70 6.75 -14.35
N GLY A 49 -0.91 5.58 -14.96
CA GLY A 49 -0.17 4.36 -14.65
C GLY A 49 -0.93 3.33 -13.81
N ALA A 50 -2.05 3.71 -13.17
CA ALA A 50 -2.96 2.78 -12.48
C ALA A 50 -3.50 1.68 -13.43
N LEU A 51 -3.96 0.56 -12.86
CA LEU A 51 -4.47 -0.59 -13.60
C LEU A 51 -5.95 -0.82 -13.31
N VAL A 52 -6.77 -1.03 -14.34
CA VAL A 52 -8.22 -1.27 -14.19
C VAL A 52 -8.59 -2.57 -14.89
N VAL A 53 -9.39 -3.41 -14.28
CA VAL A 53 -9.83 -4.69 -14.88
C VAL A 53 -11.27 -5.01 -14.50
N GLU A 54 -12.09 -5.36 -15.48
CA GLU A 54 -13.41 -5.95 -15.25
C GLU A 54 -13.24 -7.44 -15.00
N ILE A 55 -13.79 -7.96 -13.89
CA ILE A 55 -13.62 -9.36 -13.49
C ILE A 55 -14.90 -10.19 -13.60
N GLY A 56 -16.06 -9.56 -13.85
CA GLY A 56 -17.30 -10.28 -14.16
C GLY A 56 -18.56 -9.60 -13.64
N GLY A 57 -19.68 -10.32 -13.74
CA GLY A 57 -21.01 -9.88 -13.32
C GLY A 57 -21.69 -8.91 -14.28
N ARG A 58 -22.91 -8.46 -13.94
CA ARG A 58 -23.73 -7.54 -14.76
C ARG A 58 -24.59 -6.63 -13.90
N GLY A 59 -24.80 -5.38 -14.34
CA GLY A 59 -25.62 -4.40 -13.62
C GLY A 59 -24.97 -3.90 -12.33
N ASN A 60 -25.46 -2.77 -11.81
CA ASN A 60 -25.00 -2.12 -10.57
C ASN A 60 -23.47 -2.04 -10.43
N PRO A 61 -22.72 -1.39 -11.35
CA PRO A 61 -21.27 -1.52 -11.39
C PRO A 61 -20.58 -1.00 -10.14
N ILE A 62 -19.61 -1.77 -9.65
CA ILE A 62 -18.82 -1.47 -8.46
C ILE A 62 -17.33 -1.53 -8.77
N VAL A 63 -16.57 -0.62 -8.18
CA VAL A 63 -15.11 -0.63 -8.19
C VAL A 63 -14.60 -0.99 -6.80
N LEU A 64 -13.72 -1.99 -6.73
CA LEU A 64 -12.88 -2.26 -5.57
C LEU A 64 -11.50 -1.66 -5.84
N ALA A 65 -11.11 -0.64 -5.07
CA ALA A 65 -9.87 0.08 -5.25
C ALA A 65 -8.86 -0.27 -4.16
N ALA A 66 -7.64 -0.64 -4.53
CA ALA A 66 -6.52 -0.85 -3.61
C ALA A 66 -5.28 -0.16 -4.19
N HIS A 67 -4.40 0.37 -3.36
CA HIS A 67 -3.25 1.12 -3.86
C HIS A 67 -1.97 0.28 -3.94
N VAL A 68 -1.19 0.51 -4.99
CA VAL A 68 0.07 -0.19 -5.24
C VAL A 68 1.27 0.70 -5.02
N ASP A 69 1.10 2.00 -4.83
CA ASP A 69 2.22 2.82 -4.40
C ASP A 69 2.53 2.58 -2.93
N THR A 70 3.77 2.89 -2.57
CA THR A 70 4.27 2.80 -1.20
C THR A 70 4.88 4.11 -0.79
N LEU A 71 5.07 4.27 0.51
CA LEU A 71 6.04 5.21 1.06
C LEU A 71 7.45 4.95 0.52
N GLY A 72 8.26 6.00 0.51
CA GLY A 72 9.67 5.93 0.14
C GLY A 72 10.37 7.25 0.36
N ALA A 73 11.51 7.43 -0.32
CA ALA A 73 12.18 8.72 -0.36
C ALA A 73 12.65 9.03 -1.77
N MET A 74 13.14 10.25 -1.95
CA MET A 74 13.75 10.70 -3.19
C MET A 74 15.02 11.47 -2.86
N VAL A 75 16.07 11.29 -3.66
CA VAL A 75 17.32 12.03 -3.51
C VAL A 75 17.03 13.51 -3.74
N LYS A 76 17.32 14.34 -2.74
CA LYS A 76 17.17 15.80 -2.79
C LYS A 76 18.45 16.48 -3.25
N SER A 77 19.58 16.09 -2.67
CA SER A 77 20.89 16.67 -2.98
C SER A 77 22.04 15.70 -2.67
N LEU A 78 23.19 15.92 -3.31
CA LEU A 78 24.41 15.16 -3.09
C LEU A 78 25.30 15.93 -2.11
N LYS A 79 25.64 15.33 -0.97
CA LYS A 79 26.42 16.00 0.06
C LYS A 79 27.93 15.96 -0.25
N PRO A 80 28.70 16.97 0.18
CA PRO A 80 30.16 17.01 -0.04
C PRO A 80 30.94 15.83 0.56
N ASN A 81 30.34 15.07 1.48
CA ASN A 81 30.94 13.90 2.13
C ASN A 81 30.55 12.56 1.46
N GLY A 82 29.98 12.57 0.26
CA GLY A 82 29.57 11.35 -0.45
C GLY A 82 28.31 10.68 0.12
N ARG A 83 27.46 11.45 0.79
CA ARG A 83 26.15 11.01 1.33
C ARG A 83 25.01 11.66 0.53
N LEU A 84 23.80 11.13 0.67
CA LEU A 84 22.61 11.70 0.04
C LEU A 84 21.74 12.40 1.08
N GLU A 85 21.30 13.61 0.77
CA GLU A 85 20.15 14.22 1.41
C GLU A 85 18.88 13.70 0.73
N ILE A 86 17.83 13.45 1.51
CA ILE A 86 16.57 12.89 1.00
C ILE A 86 15.38 13.83 1.24
N THR A 87 14.35 13.65 0.43
CA THR A 87 12.99 14.16 0.65
C THR A 87 12.00 12.99 0.73
N ASN A 88 10.86 13.19 1.40
CA ASN A 88 9.87 12.12 1.58
C ASN A 88 9.07 11.87 0.30
N VAL A 89 8.70 10.61 0.07
CA VAL A 89 7.60 10.22 -0.80
C VAL A 89 6.55 9.58 0.12
N GLY A 90 5.40 10.23 0.26
CA GLY A 90 4.38 9.90 1.26
C GLY A 90 4.74 10.35 2.69
N GLY A 91 3.93 9.94 3.68
CA GLY A 91 4.03 10.43 5.06
C GLY A 91 4.50 9.37 6.06
N PHE A 92 5.69 9.53 6.66
CA PHE A 92 6.15 8.66 7.75
C PHE A 92 7.04 9.42 8.73
N THR A 93 7.23 8.84 9.92
CA THR A 93 8.19 9.37 10.90
C THR A 93 9.60 8.94 10.55
N MET A 94 10.59 9.83 10.74
CA MET A 94 12.01 9.47 10.51
C MET A 94 12.49 8.38 11.47
N ASN A 95 11.87 8.26 12.65
CA ASN A 95 12.12 7.17 13.59
C ASN A 95 11.83 5.80 12.97
N SER A 96 10.81 5.71 12.11
CA SER A 96 10.42 4.44 11.50
C SER A 96 11.43 3.91 10.48
N ILE A 97 12.27 4.78 9.90
CA ILE A 97 13.23 4.45 8.84
C ILE A 97 14.70 4.63 9.27
N GLU A 98 14.94 4.95 10.54
CA GLU A 98 16.31 5.06 11.04
C GLU A 98 16.98 3.67 11.06
N ASN A 99 18.16 3.59 10.46
CA ASN A 99 18.93 2.36 10.23
C ASN A 99 18.26 1.35 9.28
N GLU A 100 17.28 1.81 8.50
CA GLU A 100 16.67 0.99 7.46
C GLU A 100 17.63 0.85 6.26
N ASN A 101 17.71 -0.35 5.70
CA ASN A 101 18.37 -0.55 4.41
C ASN A 101 17.49 -0.01 3.30
N CYS A 102 18.10 0.47 2.23
CA CYS A 102 17.37 1.05 1.11
C CYS A 102 18.07 0.76 -0.22
N ILE A 103 17.31 0.92 -1.30
CA ILE A 103 17.80 0.84 -2.66
C ILE A 103 17.57 2.20 -3.33
N ILE A 104 18.64 2.78 -3.87
CA ILE A 104 18.61 3.99 -4.69
C ILE A 104 18.43 3.55 -6.14
N HIS A 105 17.40 4.05 -6.80
CA HIS A 105 17.04 3.76 -8.18
C HIS A 105 17.44 4.95 -9.05
N SER A 106 18.59 4.83 -9.73
CA SER A 106 19.07 5.91 -10.61
C SER A 106 18.27 5.96 -11.90
N LYS A 107 18.12 7.17 -12.47
CA LYS A 107 17.54 7.35 -13.81
C LYS A 107 18.30 6.62 -14.93
N THR A 108 19.55 6.22 -14.69
CA THR A 108 20.33 5.41 -15.63
C THR A 108 19.95 3.93 -15.65
N GLY A 109 19.02 3.51 -14.77
CA GLY A 109 18.60 2.12 -14.61
C GLY A 109 19.48 1.28 -13.68
N LYS A 110 20.52 1.87 -13.08
CA LYS A 110 21.35 1.22 -12.05
C LYS A 110 20.69 1.36 -10.68
N THR A 111 20.90 0.37 -9.84
CA THR A 111 20.50 0.36 -8.44
C THR A 111 21.70 0.31 -7.52
N PHE A 112 21.64 1.02 -6.39
CA PHE A 112 22.69 1.03 -5.37
C PHE A 112 22.07 0.74 -4.00
N SER A 113 22.75 -0.02 -3.15
CA SER A 113 22.31 -0.19 -1.77
C SER A 113 22.80 0.98 -0.89
N GLY A 114 22.08 1.21 0.20
CA GLY A 114 22.54 2.11 1.24
C GLY A 114 21.76 1.94 2.53
N THR A 115 22.17 2.70 3.54
CA THR A 115 21.53 2.75 4.86
C THR A 115 21.07 4.17 5.15
N ILE A 116 19.81 4.31 5.57
CA ILE A 116 19.28 5.57 6.10
C ILE A 116 19.75 5.72 7.55
N GLN A 117 20.37 6.83 7.89
CA GLN A 117 20.87 7.07 9.24
C GLN A 117 20.78 8.54 9.63
N SER A 118 20.81 8.79 10.94
CA SER A 118 21.05 10.12 11.49
C SER A 118 22.43 10.65 11.08
N ILE A 119 22.57 11.98 10.94
CA ILE A 119 23.88 12.64 10.76
C ILE A 119 24.77 12.55 12.01
N SER A 120 24.20 12.15 13.16
CA SER A 120 24.90 11.87 14.42
C SER A 120 24.61 10.44 14.89
N PRO A 121 25.07 9.39 14.18
CA PRO A 121 24.62 8.01 14.41
C PRO A 121 25.31 7.31 15.60
N SER A 122 26.31 7.93 16.23
CA SER A 122 27.13 7.27 17.27
C SER A 122 27.37 8.14 18.49
N VAL A 123 27.06 7.61 19.67
CA VAL A 123 27.31 8.24 20.98
C VAL A 123 28.80 8.35 21.34
N HIS A 124 29.66 7.57 20.68
CA HIS A 124 31.12 7.67 20.87
C HIS A 124 31.74 8.85 20.12
N VAL A 125 31.00 9.44 19.17
CA VAL A 125 31.52 10.48 18.27
C VAL A 125 30.73 11.78 18.42
N PHE A 126 29.40 11.69 18.57
CA PHE A 126 28.52 12.86 18.57
C PHE A 126 27.84 13.01 19.93
N GLU A 127 28.11 14.13 20.61
CA GLU A 127 27.49 14.48 21.90
C GLU A 127 25.95 14.52 21.81
N ASN A 128 25.41 15.00 20.68
CA ASN A 128 23.98 15.11 20.45
C ASN A 128 23.32 13.83 19.91
N ALA A 129 24.04 12.70 19.76
CA ALA A 129 23.47 11.48 19.16
C ALA A 129 22.15 11.02 19.84
N ARG A 130 22.03 11.25 21.15
CA ARG A 130 20.84 10.90 21.96
C ARG A 130 19.68 11.89 21.82
N SER A 131 19.98 13.17 21.60
CA SER A 131 19.00 14.27 21.64
C SER A 131 18.65 14.83 20.26
N LEU A 132 19.40 14.45 19.21
CA LEU A 132 19.16 14.93 17.87
C LEU A 132 17.77 14.47 17.39
N GLU A 133 16.90 15.44 17.14
CA GLU A 133 15.55 15.21 16.65
C GLU A 133 15.56 14.44 15.32
N ARG A 134 14.72 13.41 15.20
CA ARG A 134 14.54 12.66 13.95
C ARG A 134 13.59 13.41 13.01
N LYS A 135 14.17 14.38 12.31
CA LYS A 135 13.56 15.12 11.21
C LYS A 135 14.40 14.98 9.96
N ILE A 136 13.81 15.20 8.79
CA ILE A 136 14.42 14.91 7.50
C ILE A 136 15.80 15.57 7.30
N ALA A 137 15.98 16.80 7.78
CA ALA A 137 17.25 17.53 7.69
C ALA A 137 18.39 16.90 8.51
N ASN A 138 18.06 16.02 9.46
CA ASN A 138 19.00 15.31 10.31
C ASN A 138 19.21 13.85 9.86
N MET A 139 18.61 13.44 8.74
CA MET A 139 18.74 12.11 8.17
C MET A 139 19.51 12.18 6.84
N GLU A 140 20.27 11.14 6.53
CA GLU A 140 21.00 11.00 5.27
C GLU A 140 21.08 9.53 4.86
N ILE A 141 21.34 9.27 3.58
CA ILE A 141 21.70 7.92 3.12
C ILE A 141 23.22 7.81 3.01
N ARG A 142 23.75 6.78 3.66
CA ARG A 142 25.07 6.23 3.39
C ARG A 142 24.94 5.20 2.28
N VAL A 143 25.39 5.54 1.08
CA VAL A 143 25.48 4.59 -0.05
C VAL A 143 26.65 3.63 0.20
N ASP A 144 26.45 2.35 -0.12
CA ASP A 144 27.45 1.28 0.09
C ASP A 144 28.48 1.21 -1.05
N GLU A 145 29.07 2.37 -1.35
CA GLU A 145 30.07 2.55 -2.41
C GLU A 145 31.28 3.31 -1.86
N GLU A 146 32.44 3.17 -2.50
CA GLU A 146 33.67 3.89 -2.12
C GLU A 146 33.63 5.36 -2.55
N LEU A 147 32.88 6.17 -1.81
CA LEU A 147 32.60 7.57 -2.13
C LEU A 147 33.33 8.53 -1.18
N LYS A 148 33.94 9.58 -1.72
CA LYS A 148 34.58 10.63 -0.92
C LYS A 148 33.82 11.96 -0.97
N ASN A 149 33.10 12.21 -2.06
CA ASN A 149 32.45 13.49 -2.30
C ASN A 149 31.24 13.37 -3.24
N ALA A 150 30.61 14.51 -3.54
CA ALA A 150 29.48 14.60 -4.46
C ALA A 150 29.83 14.24 -5.92
N GLU A 151 31.07 14.48 -6.36
CA GLU A 151 31.50 14.15 -7.73
C GLU A 151 31.56 12.64 -7.94
N ASP A 152 31.92 11.87 -6.91
CA ASP A 152 31.93 10.40 -6.98
C ASP A 152 30.49 9.85 -7.12
N LEU A 153 29.53 10.43 -6.41
CA LEU A 153 28.10 10.11 -6.58
C LEU A 153 27.61 10.40 -8.00
N GLN A 154 27.99 11.54 -8.57
CA GLN A 154 27.64 11.89 -9.95
C GLN A 154 28.24 10.92 -10.97
N LYS A 155 29.48 10.44 -10.75
CA LYS A 155 30.11 9.43 -11.63
C LYS A 155 29.37 8.09 -11.60
N LEU A 156 28.72 7.74 -10.49
CA LEU A 156 27.83 6.58 -10.41
C LEU A 156 26.52 6.78 -11.19
N GLY A 157 26.18 8.03 -11.52
CA GLY A 157 24.92 8.40 -12.14
C GLY A 157 23.80 8.65 -11.13
N ILE A 158 24.15 8.88 -9.85
CA ILE A 158 23.18 9.27 -8.81
C ILE A 158 22.96 10.77 -8.88
N GLU A 159 21.71 11.19 -8.90
CA GLU A 159 21.31 12.59 -9.02
C GLU A 159 20.05 12.94 -8.20
N ALA A 160 19.75 14.23 -8.10
CA ALA A 160 18.49 14.67 -7.51
C ALA A 160 17.28 14.15 -8.32
N GLY A 161 16.27 13.69 -7.61
CA GLY A 161 15.08 13.07 -8.20
C GLY A 161 15.13 11.55 -8.32
N ASP A 162 16.28 10.91 -8.03
CA ASP A 162 16.35 9.44 -7.98
C ASP A 162 15.49 8.90 -6.83
N PHE A 163 14.73 7.85 -7.11
CA PHE A 163 13.85 7.24 -6.12
C PHE A 163 14.65 6.39 -5.13
N VAL A 164 14.15 6.29 -3.91
CA VAL A 164 14.68 5.44 -2.86
C VAL A 164 13.55 4.57 -2.32
N SER A 165 13.69 3.26 -2.44
CA SER A 165 12.79 2.30 -1.79
C SER A 165 13.42 1.76 -0.51
N PHE A 166 12.61 1.46 0.49
CA PHE A 166 13.07 0.88 1.75
C PHE A 166 13.07 -0.65 1.67
N ASP A 167 13.92 -1.29 2.45
CA ASP A 167 13.91 -2.74 2.63
C ASP A 167 12.62 -3.14 3.38
N PRO A 168 11.73 -3.95 2.77
CA PRO A 168 10.48 -4.35 3.38
C PRO A 168 10.69 -5.28 4.57
N ARG A 169 11.81 -6.01 4.63
CA ARG A 169 12.12 -7.02 5.67
C ARG A 169 10.99 -8.04 5.87
N ALA A 170 10.32 -8.42 4.78
CA ALA A 170 9.14 -9.28 4.80
C ALA A 170 9.40 -10.61 5.53
N ASN A 171 8.56 -10.93 6.51
CA ASN A 171 8.69 -12.13 7.32
C ASN A 171 7.33 -12.73 7.69
N VAL A 172 7.09 -13.96 7.25
CA VAL A 172 5.92 -14.75 7.63
C VAL A 172 6.27 -15.64 8.82
N THR A 173 5.52 -15.51 9.90
CA THR A 173 5.70 -16.32 11.11
C THR A 173 4.92 -17.63 11.02
N LYS A 174 5.36 -18.64 11.78
CA LYS A 174 4.65 -19.93 11.89
C LYS A 174 3.21 -19.79 12.41
N ASN A 175 2.92 -18.70 13.13
CA ASN A 175 1.61 -18.47 13.74
C ASN A 175 0.65 -17.69 12.84
N GLY A 176 1.06 -17.25 11.64
CA GLY A 176 0.17 -16.61 10.67
C GLY A 176 0.29 -15.09 10.57
N PHE A 177 1.19 -14.48 11.35
CA PHE A 177 1.55 -13.07 11.16
C PHE A 177 2.43 -12.88 9.94
N VAL A 178 2.18 -11.80 9.21
CA VAL A 178 3.05 -11.24 8.18
C VAL A 178 3.56 -9.91 8.71
N LYS A 179 4.89 -9.77 8.80
CA LYS A 179 5.55 -8.51 9.15
C LYS A 179 6.26 -7.99 7.93
N SER A 180 6.12 -6.71 7.63
CA SER A 180 6.79 -6.08 6.50
C SER A 180 6.67 -4.57 6.63
N ARG A 181 7.46 -3.80 5.89
CA ARG A 181 6.96 -2.49 5.44
C ARG A 181 6.00 -2.69 4.27
N HIS A 182 5.14 -1.70 4.05
CA HIS A 182 4.26 -1.64 2.90
C HIS A 182 3.21 -2.75 2.88
N LEU A 183 2.80 -3.28 4.04
CA LEU A 183 1.52 -3.98 4.15
C LEU A 183 0.38 -3.04 3.75
N ASP A 184 0.53 -1.77 4.09
CA ASP A 184 -0.19 -0.66 3.50
C ASP A 184 0.34 -0.37 2.07
N ASP A 185 -0.41 -0.63 0.99
CA ASP A 185 -1.68 -1.38 0.91
C ASP A 185 -1.52 -2.69 0.11
N LYS A 186 -0.29 -3.25 0.10
CA LYS A 186 -0.03 -4.54 -0.56
C LYS A 186 -0.90 -5.67 0.01
N ALA A 187 -1.32 -5.57 1.26
CA ALA A 187 -2.24 -6.50 1.90
C ALA A 187 -3.57 -6.58 1.14
N SER A 188 -4.17 -5.43 0.81
CA SER A 188 -5.44 -5.40 0.08
C SER A 188 -5.26 -5.71 -1.39
N VAL A 189 -4.14 -5.31 -2.01
CA VAL A 189 -3.79 -5.75 -3.37
C VAL A 189 -3.75 -7.28 -3.44
N ALA A 190 -3.14 -7.95 -2.46
CA ALA A 190 -3.10 -9.41 -2.38
C ALA A 190 -4.50 -10.02 -2.19
N VAL A 191 -5.36 -9.40 -1.36
CA VAL A 191 -6.78 -9.80 -1.20
C VAL A 191 -7.51 -9.74 -2.54
N LEU A 192 -7.39 -8.63 -3.28
CA LEU A 192 -8.06 -8.45 -4.57
C LEU A 192 -7.54 -9.40 -5.65
N LEU A 193 -6.25 -9.74 -5.63
CA LEU A 193 -5.70 -10.77 -6.51
C LEU A 193 -6.22 -12.17 -6.16
N ASP A 194 -6.35 -12.54 -4.88
CA ASP A 194 -6.94 -13.83 -4.51
C ASP A 194 -8.42 -13.89 -4.90
N PHE A 195 -9.14 -12.77 -4.76
CA PHE A 195 -10.51 -12.65 -5.23
C PHE A 195 -10.62 -12.85 -6.75
N ALA A 196 -9.80 -12.13 -7.54
CA ALA A 196 -9.74 -12.29 -8.99
C ALA A 196 -9.42 -13.74 -9.39
N ARG A 197 -8.45 -14.37 -8.72
CA ARG A 197 -8.09 -15.78 -8.94
C ARG A 197 -9.28 -16.70 -8.71
N ARG A 198 -10.04 -16.51 -7.63
CA ARG A 198 -11.21 -17.34 -7.32
C ARG A 198 -12.36 -17.14 -8.30
N VAL A 199 -12.53 -15.93 -8.82
CA VAL A 199 -13.47 -15.66 -9.91
C VAL A 199 -13.04 -16.38 -11.20
N SER A 200 -11.76 -16.30 -11.56
CA SER A 200 -11.18 -17.02 -12.72
C SER A 200 -11.33 -18.54 -12.62
N GLU A 201 -11.15 -19.10 -11.42
CA GLU A 201 -11.33 -20.52 -11.12
C GLU A 201 -12.80 -20.95 -11.01
N GLY A 202 -13.77 -20.03 -11.15
CA GLY A 202 -15.20 -20.31 -10.99
C GLY A 202 -15.63 -20.65 -9.57
N LYS A 203 -14.79 -20.35 -8.56
CA LYS A 203 -15.10 -20.55 -7.14
C LYS A 203 -15.99 -19.44 -6.58
N VAL A 204 -15.96 -18.27 -7.21
CA VAL A 204 -16.81 -17.12 -6.89
C VAL A 204 -17.42 -16.59 -8.18
N THR A 205 -18.70 -16.22 -8.14
CA THR A 205 -19.41 -15.58 -9.25
C THR A 205 -19.84 -14.19 -8.83
N CYS A 206 -19.48 -13.16 -9.59
CA CYS A 206 -19.94 -11.79 -9.34
C CYS A 206 -21.42 -11.65 -9.76
N SER A 207 -22.30 -11.26 -8.82
CA SER A 207 -23.72 -11.01 -9.09
C SER A 207 -23.95 -9.66 -9.78
N ARG A 208 -23.04 -8.70 -9.54
CA ARG A 208 -23.01 -7.35 -10.11
C ARG A 208 -21.72 -7.12 -10.88
N LYS A 209 -21.72 -6.16 -11.80
CA LYS A 209 -20.54 -5.84 -12.62
C LYS A 209 -19.43 -5.32 -11.71
N THR A 210 -18.27 -5.98 -11.69
CA THR A 210 -17.19 -5.67 -10.76
C THR A 210 -15.90 -5.32 -11.49
N TYR A 211 -15.32 -4.20 -11.07
CA TYR A 211 -14.01 -3.77 -11.47
C TYR A 211 -13.04 -3.84 -10.30
N LEU A 212 -11.79 -4.20 -10.57
CA LEU A 212 -10.67 -3.94 -9.67
C LEU A 212 -9.90 -2.74 -10.22
N PHE A 213 -9.56 -1.82 -9.33
CA PHE A 213 -8.76 -0.64 -9.61
C PHE A 213 -7.51 -0.65 -8.72
N PHE A 214 -6.35 -0.76 -9.34
CA PHE A 214 -5.08 -0.72 -8.65
C PHE A 214 -4.46 0.67 -8.85
N SER A 215 -4.64 1.55 -7.86
CA SER A 215 -4.18 2.94 -7.90
C SER A 215 -2.68 3.04 -7.60
N ASN A 216 -2.05 4.17 -7.91
CA ASN A 216 -0.58 4.29 -7.88
C ASN A 216 -0.03 5.62 -7.36
N TYR A 217 -0.87 6.40 -6.67
CA TYR A 217 -0.54 7.70 -6.07
C TYR A 217 -1.44 8.01 -4.86
N GLU A 218 -1.91 6.98 -4.15
CA GLU A 218 -2.76 7.16 -2.97
C GLU A 218 -2.01 7.98 -1.91
N GLU A 219 -0.76 7.58 -1.63
CA GLU A 219 0.08 8.10 -0.53
C GLU A 219 0.50 9.58 -0.72
N VAL A 220 0.21 10.13 -1.90
CA VAL A 220 0.40 11.55 -2.24
C VAL A 220 -0.91 12.25 -2.60
N GLY A 221 -2.05 11.62 -2.31
CA GLY A 221 -3.39 12.18 -2.26
C GLY A 221 -4.18 12.19 -3.56
N HIS A 222 -3.77 11.43 -4.59
CA HIS A 222 -4.44 11.52 -5.90
C HIS A 222 -4.49 10.22 -6.72
N GLY A 223 -4.37 9.05 -6.10
CA GLY A 223 -4.41 7.74 -6.76
C GLY A 223 -5.64 7.56 -7.65
N ALA A 224 -6.82 7.51 -7.03
CA ALA A 224 -8.12 7.32 -7.67
C ALA A 224 -8.82 8.60 -8.17
N SER A 225 -8.11 9.72 -8.27
CA SER A 225 -8.66 10.99 -8.78
C SER A 225 -9.09 10.97 -10.26
N ALA A 226 -8.80 9.91 -11.01
CA ALA A 226 -9.09 9.81 -12.44
C ALA A 226 -9.20 8.36 -12.90
N ALA A 227 -9.79 8.17 -14.09
CA ALA A 227 -9.81 6.92 -14.84
C ALA A 227 -10.57 5.74 -14.19
N MET A 228 -11.49 6.04 -13.27
CA MET A 228 -12.52 5.07 -12.88
C MET A 228 -13.43 4.77 -14.08
N PRO A 229 -14.04 3.57 -14.16
CA PRO A 229 -15.03 3.25 -15.17
C PRO A 229 -16.20 4.23 -15.16
N ASP A 230 -16.63 4.69 -16.33
CA ASP A 230 -17.70 5.71 -16.45
C ASP A 230 -19.06 5.22 -15.94
N ASP A 231 -19.28 3.91 -15.89
CA ASP A 231 -20.51 3.29 -15.40
C ASP A 231 -20.48 2.94 -13.90
N SER A 232 -19.44 3.37 -13.17
CA SER A 232 -19.33 3.12 -11.72
C SER A 232 -20.50 3.76 -10.96
N GLU A 233 -21.20 2.97 -10.14
CA GLU A 233 -22.23 3.47 -9.22
C GLU A 233 -21.74 3.49 -7.77
N GLU A 234 -20.68 2.74 -7.49
CA GLU A 234 -20.17 2.50 -6.14
C GLU A 234 -18.66 2.24 -6.18
N ILE A 235 -17.92 2.84 -5.23
CA ILE A 235 -16.49 2.63 -5.05
C ILE A 235 -16.23 2.21 -3.60
N ILE A 236 -15.59 1.06 -3.42
CA ILE A 236 -15.11 0.61 -2.12
C ILE A 236 -13.59 0.68 -2.15
N SER A 237 -12.99 1.52 -1.29
CA SER A 237 -11.57 1.38 -0.97
C SER A 237 -11.40 0.08 -0.20
N VAL A 238 -10.65 -0.85 -0.75
CA VAL A 238 -10.08 -1.98 -0.02
C VAL A 238 -8.68 -1.54 0.33
N ASP A 239 -8.59 -0.90 1.47
CA ASP A 239 -7.38 -0.30 2.03
C ASP A 239 -7.12 -0.96 3.38
N MET A 240 -6.20 -0.52 4.23
CA MET A 240 -6.01 -1.13 5.55
C MET A 240 -6.85 -0.51 6.67
N GLY A 241 -7.11 -1.29 7.71
CA GLY A 241 -7.64 -0.80 8.98
C GLY A 241 -6.50 -0.55 9.98
N ALA A 242 -6.10 0.70 10.19
CA ALA A 242 -5.01 1.02 11.13
C ALA A 242 -5.39 0.64 12.58
N VAL A 243 -4.53 -0.10 13.28
CA VAL A 243 -4.75 -0.43 14.70
C VAL A 243 -4.34 0.75 15.60
N GLY A 244 -5.20 1.13 16.55
CA GLY A 244 -4.92 2.22 17.50
C GLY A 244 -5.84 2.22 18.72
N ASP A 245 -5.46 2.98 19.75
CA ASP A 245 -6.05 2.90 21.10
C ASP A 245 -7.57 3.11 21.17
N THR A 246 -8.14 3.92 20.28
CA THR A 246 -9.57 4.25 20.26
C THR A 246 -10.37 3.46 19.21
N LEU A 247 -9.73 2.52 18.54
CA LEU A 247 -10.30 1.76 17.42
C LEU A 247 -10.63 0.33 17.89
N GLY A 248 -11.67 -0.26 17.31
CA GLY A 248 -12.08 -1.62 17.58
C GLY A 248 -11.37 -2.65 16.70
N THR A 249 -10.74 -2.22 15.60
CA THR A 249 -9.97 -3.13 14.73
C THR A 249 -8.70 -3.65 15.41
N ASP A 250 -8.29 -4.85 15.03
CA ASP A 250 -7.06 -5.50 15.42
C ASP A 250 -6.47 -6.26 14.22
N GLU A 251 -5.32 -6.91 14.40
CA GLU A 251 -4.61 -7.60 13.32
C GLU A 251 -5.34 -8.84 12.75
N TYR A 252 -6.51 -9.24 13.29
CA TYR A 252 -7.22 -10.46 12.94
C TYR A 252 -8.54 -10.23 12.21
N VAL A 253 -9.11 -9.02 12.29
CA VAL A 253 -10.43 -8.70 11.75
C VAL A 253 -10.34 -7.85 10.49
N VAL A 254 -11.45 -7.76 9.76
CA VAL A 254 -11.64 -6.72 8.73
C VAL A 254 -12.23 -5.47 9.38
N SER A 255 -11.63 -4.30 9.17
CA SER A 255 -12.22 -3.03 9.55
C SER A 255 -13.23 -2.58 8.49
N ILE A 256 -14.36 -2.03 8.95
CA ILE A 256 -15.33 -1.32 8.14
C ILE A 256 -15.30 0.13 8.61
N CYS A 257 -14.82 1.04 7.76
CA CYS A 257 -14.74 2.44 8.13
C CYS A 257 -16.11 3.11 7.99
N ALA A 258 -16.62 3.64 9.10
CA ALA A 258 -17.84 4.44 9.11
C ALA A 258 -17.57 5.92 8.80
N LYS A 259 -16.36 6.41 9.12
CA LYS A 259 -15.92 7.79 8.89
C LYS A 259 -14.39 7.88 8.93
N ASP A 260 -13.81 8.68 8.05
CA ASP A 260 -12.39 9.05 8.09
C ASP A 260 -12.19 10.57 8.24
N SER A 261 -11.01 11.10 7.90
CA SER A 261 -10.74 12.54 7.98
C SER A 261 -11.52 13.37 6.94
N GLY A 262 -11.92 12.76 5.83
CA GLY A 262 -12.73 13.36 4.77
C GLY A 262 -14.21 13.46 5.10
N GLY A 263 -14.74 12.53 5.92
CA GLY A 263 -16.13 12.57 6.38
C GLY A 263 -16.76 11.21 6.61
N PRO A 264 -18.07 11.16 6.93
CA PRO A 264 -18.79 9.90 7.03
C PRO A 264 -18.92 9.23 5.66
N TYR A 265 -18.79 7.90 5.64
CA TYR A 265 -19.09 7.07 4.48
C TYR A 265 -20.60 6.95 4.24
N ASP A 266 -21.01 6.50 3.05
CA ASP A 266 -22.42 6.34 2.74
C ASP A 266 -23.09 5.34 3.71
N SER A 267 -24.12 5.81 4.42
CA SER A 267 -24.77 5.02 5.46
C SER A 267 -25.41 3.72 4.96
N THR A 268 -25.84 3.68 3.69
CA THR A 268 -26.41 2.47 3.09
C THR A 268 -25.31 1.48 2.75
N VAL A 269 -24.18 1.95 2.23
CA VAL A 269 -22.99 1.13 1.98
C VAL A 269 -22.46 0.53 3.28
N VAL A 270 -22.21 1.35 4.30
CA VAL A 270 -21.70 0.90 5.61
C VAL A 270 -22.63 -0.15 6.24
N ARG A 271 -23.94 0.10 6.24
CA ARG A 271 -24.92 -0.88 6.74
C ARG A 271 -24.87 -2.19 5.97
N SER A 272 -24.80 -2.12 4.63
CA SER A 272 -24.79 -3.30 3.78
C SER A 272 -23.50 -4.13 3.94
N LEU A 273 -22.35 -3.47 4.15
CA LEU A 273 -21.09 -4.13 4.50
C LEU A 273 -21.19 -4.85 5.85
N ILE A 274 -21.74 -4.20 6.87
CA ILE A 274 -21.96 -4.81 8.21
C ILE A 274 -22.91 -6.02 8.13
N GLU A 275 -24.03 -5.89 7.44
CA GLU A 275 -24.98 -6.98 7.24
C GLU A 275 -24.35 -8.15 6.48
N THR A 276 -23.50 -7.85 5.50
CA THR A 276 -22.74 -8.84 4.75
C THR A 276 -21.73 -9.56 5.64
N ALA A 277 -20.92 -8.83 6.41
CA ALA A 277 -19.93 -9.42 7.32
C ALA A 277 -20.59 -10.41 8.29
N LYS A 278 -21.73 -10.03 8.89
CA LYS A 278 -22.54 -10.93 9.73
C LYS A 278 -23.03 -12.17 8.98
N ARG A 279 -23.54 -12.00 7.76
CA ARG A 279 -24.08 -13.09 6.95
C ARG A 279 -23.02 -14.13 6.58
N VAL A 280 -21.82 -13.68 6.22
CA VAL A 280 -20.72 -14.59 5.82
C VAL A 280 -19.86 -15.06 6.98
N GLY A 281 -20.11 -14.55 8.19
CA GLY A 281 -19.31 -14.89 9.38
C GLY A 281 -17.87 -14.37 9.29
N ALA A 282 -17.66 -13.19 8.68
CA ALA A 282 -16.38 -12.51 8.75
C ALA A 282 -16.27 -11.78 10.09
N ASP A 283 -15.17 -11.98 10.83
CA ASP A 283 -14.91 -11.18 12.03
C ASP A 283 -14.57 -9.75 11.59
N TYR A 284 -15.29 -8.77 12.14
CA TYR A 284 -15.17 -7.39 11.71
C TYR A 284 -15.27 -6.40 12.88
N SER A 285 -14.72 -5.21 12.66
CA SER A 285 -14.90 -4.03 13.53
C SER A 285 -15.42 -2.86 12.71
N VAL A 286 -16.13 -1.93 13.35
CA VAL A 286 -16.60 -0.68 12.73
C VAL A 286 -15.85 0.47 13.36
N ASP A 287 -15.12 1.23 12.55
CA ASP A 287 -14.13 2.19 13.04
C ASP A 287 -14.36 3.60 12.49
N ILE A 288 -13.85 4.59 13.23
CA ILE A 288 -13.80 5.99 12.84
C ILE A 288 -12.35 6.46 12.91
N TYR A 289 -11.76 6.77 11.77
CA TYR A 289 -10.35 7.16 11.68
C TYR A 289 -10.18 8.68 11.64
N PRO A 290 -9.47 9.29 12.60
CA PRO A 290 -9.35 10.74 12.68
C PRO A 290 -8.37 11.36 11.67
N PHE A 291 -7.34 10.61 11.25
CA PHE A 291 -6.20 11.13 10.46
C PHE A 291 -5.93 10.33 9.18
N TYR A 292 -6.93 9.60 8.72
CA TYR A 292 -6.82 8.68 7.60
C TYR A 292 -7.51 9.27 6.37
N GLY A 293 -6.93 9.06 5.19
CA GLY A 293 -7.49 9.36 3.88
C GLY A 293 -7.33 8.13 2.99
N SER A 294 -8.09 8.06 1.90
CA SER A 294 -8.02 6.93 0.96
C SER A 294 -8.28 7.38 -0.47
N ASP A 295 -8.14 6.44 -1.40
CA ASP A 295 -8.55 6.60 -2.80
C ASP A 295 -10.00 7.09 -2.97
N VAL A 296 -10.89 6.74 -2.07
CA VAL A 296 -12.28 7.22 -2.10
C VAL A 296 -12.34 8.74 -1.92
N GLU A 297 -11.57 9.29 -0.99
CA GLU A 297 -11.53 10.74 -0.76
C GLU A 297 -11.00 11.47 -2.01
N ALA A 298 -9.96 10.93 -2.65
CA ALA A 298 -9.43 11.47 -3.90
C ALA A 298 -10.45 11.42 -5.05
N SER A 299 -11.25 10.35 -5.12
CA SER A 299 -12.34 10.20 -6.08
C SER A 299 -13.44 11.24 -5.86
N LEU A 300 -13.92 11.38 -4.62
CA LEU A 300 -14.97 12.35 -4.29
C LEU A 300 -14.52 13.79 -4.59
N ARG A 301 -13.28 14.15 -4.26
CA ARG A 301 -12.71 15.47 -4.58
C ARG A 301 -12.60 15.72 -6.09
N ALA A 302 -12.43 14.68 -6.89
CA ALA A 302 -12.42 14.77 -8.35
C ALA A 302 -13.83 14.93 -8.95
N GLY A 303 -14.89 14.72 -8.17
CA GLY A 303 -16.28 14.93 -8.58
C GLY A 303 -16.99 13.69 -9.14
N TYR A 304 -16.54 12.48 -8.80
CA TYR A 304 -17.27 11.27 -9.14
C TYR A 304 -18.62 11.22 -8.40
N ASP A 305 -19.70 10.95 -9.13
CA ASP A 305 -21.05 10.78 -8.60
C ASP A 305 -21.31 9.30 -8.26
N VAL A 306 -20.80 8.86 -7.10
CA VAL A 306 -20.82 7.46 -6.67
C VAL A 306 -21.14 7.35 -5.18
N ARG A 307 -21.69 6.20 -4.77
CA ARG A 307 -21.69 5.80 -3.36
C ARG A 307 -20.32 5.27 -2.98
N PHE A 308 -19.95 5.36 -1.71
CA PHE A 308 -18.60 5.03 -1.29
C PHE A 308 -18.52 4.36 0.07
N GLY A 309 -17.51 3.51 0.22
CA GLY A 309 -17.20 2.75 1.44
C GLY A 309 -15.69 2.50 1.56
N LEU A 310 -15.24 2.14 2.75
CA LEU A 310 -13.89 1.66 2.96
C LEU A 310 -13.91 0.44 3.89
N ILE A 311 -13.17 -0.59 3.48
CA ILE A 311 -12.93 -1.81 4.25
C ILE A 311 -11.47 -2.19 4.17
N GLY A 312 -11.02 -3.04 5.11
CA GLY A 312 -9.61 -3.39 5.11
C GLY A 312 -9.13 -4.41 6.11
N PRO A 313 -8.06 -5.16 5.84
CA PRO A 313 -7.43 -5.97 6.86
C PRO A 313 -6.83 -5.07 7.94
N GLY A 314 -6.94 -5.47 9.21
CA GLY A 314 -6.26 -4.76 10.28
C GLY A 314 -4.73 -4.82 10.18
N VAL A 315 -4.08 -3.66 10.27
CA VAL A 315 -2.62 -3.51 10.18
C VAL A 315 -2.11 -2.68 11.37
N GLU A 316 -1.22 -3.27 12.16
CA GLU A 316 -0.52 -2.61 13.26
C GLU A 316 0.67 -1.81 12.73
N ALA A 317 0.88 -0.62 13.30
CA ALA A 317 2.05 0.24 13.04
C ALA A 317 2.22 0.65 11.57
N SER A 318 1.11 0.93 10.89
CA SER A 318 1.04 1.55 9.57
C SER A 318 2.09 2.64 9.36
N HIS A 319 2.65 2.70 8.15
CA HIS A 319 3.73 3.60 7.73
C HIS A 319 5.06 3.36 8.48
N GLY A 320 5.13 2.29 9.27
CA GLY A 320 6.28 1.86 10.04
C GLY A 320 6.84 0.51 9.58
N TYR A 321 7.20 -0.33 10.55
CA TYR A 321 7.43 -1.75 10.32
C TYR A 321 6.19 -2.49 10.79
N GLU A 322 5.35 -2.85 9.82
CA GLU A 322 3.96 -3.18 10.01
C GLU A 322 3.77 -4.67 10.30
N ARG A 323 2.61 -4.99 10.87
CA ARG A 323 2.19 -6.37 11.09
C ARG A 323 0.70 -6.55 10.85
N THR A 324 0.34 -7.65 10.20
CA THR A 324 -1.04 -8.13 10.08
C THR A 324 -1.06 -9.64 10.30
N HIS A 325 -2.24 -10.21 10.50
CA HIS A 325 -2.45 -11.65 10.51
C HIS A 325 -3.18 -12.12 9.26
N TYR A 326 -2.88 -13.33 8.79
CA TYR A 326 -3.65 -14.01 7.73
C TYR A 326 -5.18 -13.97 7.94
N LYS A 327 -5.64 -13.89 9.19
CA LYS A 327 -7.07 -13.87 9.52
C LYS A 327 -7.73 -12.57 9.07
N ALA A 328 -7.05 -11.43 9.20
CA ALA A 328 -7.57 -10.17 8.70
C ALA A 328 -7.71 -10.20 7.17
N LEU A 329 -6.70 -10.75 6.47
CA LEU A 329 -6.76 -10.96 5.01
C LEU A 329 -7.93 -11.87 4.62
N GLU A 330 -8.09 -13.00 5.32
CA GLU A 330 -9.18 -13.95 5.09
C GLU A 330 -10.56 -13.34 5.36
N ASN A 331 -10.71 -12.59 6.45
CA ASN A 331 -11.97 -11.92 6.79
C ASN A 331 -12.32 -10.81 5.79
N THR A 332 -11.32 -10.08 5.29
CA THR A 332 -11.51 -9.08 4.23
C THR A 332 -11.97 -9.74 2.93
N LEU A 333 -11.33 -10.84 2.55
CA LEU A 333 -11.73 -11.62 1.37
C LEU A 333 -13.15 -12.17 1.49
N LYS A 334 -13.51 -12.75 2.64
CA LYS A 334 -14.89 -13.24 2.91
C LYS A 334 -15.92 -12.13 2.76
N LEU A 335 -15.64 -10.93 3.30
CA LEU A 335 -16.52 -9.78 3.19
C LEU A 335 -16.70 -9.38 1.72
N ILE A 336 -15.61 -9.28 0.95
CA ILE A 336 -15.65 -8.95 -0.49
C ILE A 336 -16.46 -10.00 -1.26
N GLU A 337 -16.15 -11.29 -1.11
CA GLU A 337 -16.88 -12.37 -1.78
C GLU A 337 -18.38 -12.32 -1.45
N GLY A 338 -18.72 -12.08 -0.17
CA GLY A 338 -20.09 -11.96 0.28
C GLY A 338 -20.82 -10.72 -0.22
N TYR A 339 -20.10 -9.62 -0.45
CA TYR A 339 -20.65 -8.34 -0.88
C TYR A 339 -20.88 -8.28 -2.39
N ILE A 340 -20.00 -8.96 -3.15
CA ILE A 340 -20.02 -9.01 -4.61
C ILE A 340 -20.80 -10.22 -5.15
N GLY A 341 -20.87 -11.32 -4.40
CA GLY A 341 -21.44 -12.59 -4.87
C GLY A 341 -22.95 -12.74 -4.72
N ASN A 342 -23.66 -11.75 -4.17
CA ASN A 342 -25.08 -11.83 -3.84
C ASN A 342 -25.99 -10.97 -4.71
#